data_AF-C7QAV9-F1
#
_entry.id   AF-C7QAV9-F1
#
_cell.length_a   1.000
_cell.length_b   1.000
_cell.length_c   1.000
_cell.angle_alpha   90.00
_cell.angle_beta   90.00
_cell.angle_gamma   90.00
#
_symmetry.space_group_name_H-M   'P 1'
#
loop_
_entity.id
_entity.type
_entity.pdbx_description
1 polymer ?
#
loop_
_entity_poly.entity_id
_entity_poly.type
_entity_poly.pdbx_seq_one_letter_code
_entity_poly.pdbx_strand_id
1 'polypeptide(L)'
;MRTEGTFTVISFAPAAVEPSLEIVTATPTGVATMEKAFEGGIAGRSATLFTSAYDQERGAGTYVALESFEGRLGEFGGTFNFVHSATTAGADRSDEYFLIVPGSGTGELVGVTGTGGIEIDAEGVHRIWFDYEIAGEIAGSQGPDVTAGPGR
;
A
#
# COMPACT_ATOMS: atom_id res chain seq x y z
N MET A 1 15.64 -1.02 2.02
CA MET A 1 15.30 -1.07 3.46
C MET A 1 14.10 -1.98 3.65
N ARG A 2 13.94 -2.61 4.82
CA ARG A 2 12.74 -3.35 5.19
C ARG A 2 12.20 -2.81 6.50
N THR A 3 10.90 -2.56 6.57
CA THR A 3 10.23 -2.10 7.80
C THR A 3 8.91 -2.83 7.97
N GLU A 4 8.60 -3.20 9.20
CA GLU A 4 7.40 -3.95 9.58
C GLU A 4 6.59 -3.19 10.63
N GLY A 5 5.31 -3.52 10.68
CA GLY A 5 4.36 -2.96 11.63
C GLY A 5 3.10 -3.81 11.70
N THR A 6 2.18 -3.38 12.55
CA THR A 6 0.84 -3.94 12.64
C THR A 6 -0.17 -2.89 12.23
N PHE A 7 -1.38 -3.31 11.86
CA PHE A 7 -2.48 -2.39 11.65
C PHE A 7 -3.80 -2.91 12.20
N THR A 8 -4.70 -1.98 12.49
CA THR A 8 -6.09 -2.25 12.85
C THR A 8 -7.02 -1.58 11.85
N VAL A 9 -8.06 -2.29 11.40
CA VAL A 9 -9.14 -1.70 10.62
C VAL A 9 -10.04 -0.89 11.55
N ILE A 10 -10.06 0.43 11.34
CA ILE A 10 -10.82 1.38 12.18
C ILE A 10 -12.25 1.53 11.66
N SER A 11 -12.41 1.57 10.34
CA SER A 11 -13.74 1.63 9.72
C SER A 11 -13.75 0.88 8.39
N PHE A 12 -14.91 0.33 8.05
CA PHE A 12 -15.20 -0.28 6.76
C PHE A 12 -16.65 0.02 6.41
N ALA A 13 -16.86 0.73 5.29
CA ALA A 13 -18.17 1.18 4.87
C ALA A 13 -18.34 0.97 3.36
N PRO A 14 -19.52 0.57 2.87
CA PRO A 14 -19.83 0.63 1.45
C PRO A 14 -19.54 2.03 0.89
N ALA A 15 -18.91 2.11 -0.28
CA ALA A 15 -18.65 3.38 -0.91
C ALA A 15 -19.96 3.97 -1.45
N ALA A 16 -20.08 5.30 -1.46
CA ALA A 16 -21.22 5.99 -2.06
C ALA A 16 -21.32 5.82 -3.59
N VAL A 17 -20.30 5.22 -4.21
CA VAL A 17 -20.31 4.84 -5.63
C VAL A 17 -20.86 3.43 -5.75
N GLU A 18 -22.07 3.31 -6.31
CA GLU A 18 -22.63 2.02 -6.71
C GLU A 18 -22.11 1.65 -8.11
N PRO A 19 -21.41 0.53 -8.28
CA PRO A 19 -20.96 0.09 -9.60
C PRO A 19 -22.17 -0.23 -10.49
N SER A 20 -22.35 0.49 -11.60
CA SER A 20 -23.34 0.14 -12.62
C SER A 20 -22.80 -0.99 -13.51
N LEU A 21 -22.74 -2.20 -12.97
CA LEU A 21 -22.27 -3.40 -13.67
C LEU A 21 -23.49 -4.20 -14.15
N GLU A 22 -23.73 -4.22 -15.46
CA GLU A 22 -24.84 -4.98 -16.06
C GLU A 22 -24.62 -6.50 -16.03
N ILE A 23 -23.37 -6.94 -15.91
CA ILE A 23 -23.00 -8.36 -15.88
C ILE A 23 -23.18 -8.89 -14.47
N VAL A 24 -24.12 -9.82 -14.31
CA VAL A 24 -24.35 -10.54 -13.04
C VAL A 24 -23.49 -11.79 -12.99
N THR A 25 -22.75 -11.95 -11.91
CA THR A 25 -21.97 -13.16 -11.58
C THR A 25 -22.56 -13.82 -10.33
N ALA A 26 -22.10 -15.03 -10.00
CA ALA A 26 -22.45 -15.69 -8.73
C ALA A 26 -21.85 -14.99 -7.49
N THR A 27 -20.91 -14.07 -7.71
CA THR A 27 -20.23 -13.30 -6.65
C THR A 27 -20.09 -11.86 -7.14
N PRO A 28 -21.10 -11.01 -6.92
CA PRO A 28 -21.11 -9.64 -7.43
C PRO A 28 -19.93 -8.82 -6.92
N THR A 29 -19.51 -7.83 -7.71
CA THR A 29 -18.46 -6.90 -7.31
C THR A 29 -19.02 -5.81 -6.40
N GLY A 30 -18.31 -5.52 -5.32
CA GLY A 30 -18.59 -4.41 -4.40
C GLY A 30 -17.46 -3.39 -4.35
N VAL A 31 -17.76 -2.20 -3.83
CA VAL A 31 -16.80 -1.15 -3.51
C VAL A 31 -17.06 -0.64 -2.10
N ALA A 32 -15.99 -0.44 -1.35
CA ALA A 32 -16.00 0.03 0.02
C ALA A 32 -14.87 1.05 0.26
N THR A 33 -15.06 1.90 1.26
CA THR A 33 -14.00 2.71 1.86
C THR A 33 -13.55 2.07 3.17
N MET A 34 -12.25 2.11 3.45
CA MET A 34 -11.69 1.57 4.69
C MET A 34 -10.68 2.56 5.30
N GLU A 35 -10.67 2.67 6.62
CA GLU A 35 -9.61 3.35 7.36
C GLU A 35 -8.81 2.35 8.19
N LYS A 36 -7.48 2.48 8.17
CA LYS A 36 -6.57 1.67 9.00
C LYS A 36 -5.68 2.57 9.84
N ALA A 37 -5.37 2.14 11.06
CA ALA A 37 -4.33 2.71 11.90
C ALA A 37 -3.15 1.74 11.97
N PHE A 38 -1.93 2.26 11.86
CA PHE A 38 -0.68 1.49 11.80
C PHE A 38 0.22 1.83 12.98
N GLU A 39 0.87 0.81 13.55
CA GLU A 39 1.79 0.92 14.68
C GLU A 39 3.09 0.16 14.44
N GLY A 40 4.15 0.54 15.15
CA GLY A 40 5.49 -0.06 15.05
C GLY A 40 6.40 0.71 14.09
N GLY A 41 7.18 -0.01 13.28
CA GLY A 41 8.05 0.62 12.29
C GLY A 41 7.29 1.31 11.16
N ILE A 42 6.02 0.96 10.97
CA ILE A 42 5.07 1.65 10.09
C ILE A 42 4.06 2.33 11.01
N ALA A 43 4.15 3.64 11.16
CA ALA A 43 3.31 4.38 12.11
C ALA A 43 2.49 5.43 11.37
N GLY A 44 1.17 5.42 11.51
CA GLY A 44 0.30 6.36 10.80
C GLY A 44 -1.10 5.82 10.55
N ARG A 45 -1.71 6.24 9.45
CA ARG A 45 -3.05 5.82 9.03
C ARG A 45 -3.16 5.71 7.52
N SER A 46 -4.17 4.98 7.04
CA SER A 46 -4.52 4.98 5.62
C SER A 46 -6.02 5.19 5.38
N ALA A 47 -6.33 5.82 4.26
CA ALA A 47 -7.66 5.86 3.67
C ALA A 47 -7.65 5.02 2.38
N THR A 48 -8.60 4.11 2.26
CA THR A 48 -8.56 3.04 1.26
C THR A 48 -9.81 3.03 0.40
N LEU A 49 -9.62 2.87 -0.91
CA LEU A 49 -10.66 2.33 -1.78
C LEU A 49 -10.44 0.83 -1.96
N PHE A 50 -11.45 0.07 -1.59
CA PHE A 50 -11.45 -1.38 -1.58
C PHE A 50 -12.51 -1.89 -2.56
N THR A 51 -12.15 -2.79 -3.47
CA THR A 51 -13.10 -3.49 -4.33
C THR A 51 -12.91 -4.98 -4.23
N SER A 52 -14.00 -5.73 -4.27
CA SER A 52 -13.94 -7.19 -4.15
C SER A 52 -15.08 -7.86 -4.89
N ALA A 53 -14.86 -9.12 -5.25
CA ALA A 53 -15.91 -10.10 -5.46
C ALA A 53 -15.73 -11.14 -4.35
N TYR A 54 -16.52 -11.03 -3.29
CA TYR A 54 -16.35 -11.84 -2.07
C TYR A 54 -17.67 -12.39 -1.58
N ASP A 55 -17.71 -13.71 -1.40
CA ASP A 55 -18.81 -14.45 -0.81
C ASP A 55 -18.56 -14.57 0.70
N GLN A 56 -19.32 -13.80 1.49
CA GLN A 56 -19.22 -13.77 2.94
C GLN A 56 -19.61 -15.10 3.60
N GLU A 57 -20.53 -15.86 3.00
CA GLU A 57 -20.98 -17.14 3.58
C GLU A 57 -19.92 -18.23 3.41
N ARG A 58 -19.25 -18.24 2.26
CA ARG A 58 -18.19 -19.19 1.95
C ARG A 58 -16.80 -18.75 2.41
N GLY A 59 -16.65 -17.48 2.77
CA GLY A 59 -15.35 -16.89 3.08
C GLY A 59 -14.40 -16.89 1.87
N ALA A 60 -14.93 -16.88 0.65
CA ALA A 60 -14.17 -17.08 -0.58
C ALA A 60 -14.31 -15.89 -1.53
N GLY A 61 -13.22 -15.52 -2.20
CA GLY A 61 -13.24 -14.46 -3.19
C GLY A 61 -11.90 -13.74 -3.31
N THR A 62 -11.93 -12.62 -4.04
CA THR A 62 -10.76 -11.81 -4.36
C THR A 62 -11.04 -10.35 -4.05
N TYR A 63 -10.03 -9.63 -3.59
CA TYR A 63 -10.08 -8.19 -3.44
C TYR A 63 -8.88 -7.48 -4.02
N VAL A 64 -9.04 -6.19 -4.30
CA VAL A 64 -7.97 -5.24 -4.58
C VAL A 64 -8.23 -3.99 -3.73
N ALA A 65 -7.19 -3.50 -3.07
CA ALA A 65 -7.21 -2.30 -2.24
C ALA A 65 -6.15 -1.32 -2.73
N LEU A 66 -6.53 -0.07 -2.96
CA LEU A 66 -5.61 1.05 -3.19
C LEU A 66 -5.72 2.00 -2.01
N GLU A 67 -4.61 2.19 -1.31
CA GLU A 67 -4.57 2.92 -0.04
C GLU A 67 -3.69 4.15 -0.14
N SER A 68 -4.19 5.28 0.34
CA SER A 68 -3.39 6.48 0.63
C SER A 68 -2.95 6.45 2.08
N PHE A 69 -1.64 6.31 2.30
CA PHE A 69 -1.01 6.31 3.61
C PHE A 69 -0.49 7.69 3.99
N GLU A 70 -0.65 8.05 5.26
CA GLU A 70 -0.08 9.23 5.90
C GLU A 70 0.62 8.78 7.20
N GLY A 71 1.93 9.01 7.29
CA GLY A 71 2.69 8.57 8.46
C GLY A 71 4.20 8.48 8.25
N ARG A 72 4.81 7.45 8.83
CA ARG A 72 6.24 7.20 8.81
C ARG A 72 6.56 5.75 8.43
N LEU A 73 7.55 5.58 7.58
CA LEU A 73 8.26 4.31 7.36
C LEU A 73 9.63 4.40 8.03
N GLY A 74 9.80 3.72 9.16
CA GLY A 74 10.98 3.87 10.00
C GLY A 74 11.15 5.32 10.43
N GLU A 75 12.23 5.96 9.97
CA GLU A 75 12.52 7.37 10.27
C GLU A 75 11.98 8.36 9.24
N PHE A 76 11.46 7.90 8.09
CA PHE A 76 11.05 8.76 6.99
C PHE A 76 9.55 9.09 7.06
N GLY A 77 9.23 10.37 7.25
CA GLY A 77 7.86 10.88 7.30
C GLY A 77 7.35 11.41 5.97
N GLY A 78 6.08 11.12 5.67
CA GLY A 78 5.42 11.61 4.47
C GLY A 78 4.11 10.90 4.18
N THR A 79 3.71 10.95 2.92
CA THR A 79 2.56 10.20 2.39
C THR A 79 2.98 9.44 1.15
N PHE A 80 2.27 8.36 0.83
CA PHE A 80 2.37 7.65 -0.45
C PHE A 80 1.12 6.79 -0.64
N ASN A 81 0.92 6.29 -1.87
CA ASN A 81 -0.11 5.31 -2.15
C ASN A 81 0.51 3.91 -2.28
N PHE A 82 -0.19 2.88 -1.83
CA PHE A 82 0.17 1.49 -2.12
C PHE A 82 -1.07 0.66 -2.48
N VAL A 83 -0.87 -0.35 -3.32
CA VAL A 83 -1.90 -1.28 -3.76
C VAL A 83 -1.61 -2.66 -3.20
N HIS A 84 -2.65 -3.40 -2.84
CA HIS A 84 -2.53 -4.83 -2.58
C HIS A 84 -3.79 -5.61 -2.93
N SER A 85 -3.61 -6.90 -3.19
CA SER A 85 -4.68 -7.85 -3.49
C SER A 85 -4.39 -9.20 -2.85
N ALA A 86 -5.44 -9.99 -2.65
CA ALA A 86 -5.33 -11.41 -2.39
C ALA A 86 -6.63 -12.13 -2.75
N THR A 87 -6.52 -13.44 -2.93
CA THR A 87 -7.62 -14.37 -3.12
C THR A 87 -7.66 -15.35 -1.95
N THR A 88 -8.86 -15.83 -1.62
CA THR A 88 -9.06 -16.95 -0.70
C THR A 88 -10.15 -17.90 -1.20
N ALA A 89 -9.96 -19.19 -0.96
CA ALA A 89 -10.97 -20.23 -1.18
C ALA A 89 -11.63 -20.70 0.14
N GLY A 90 -11.40 -20.00 1.26
CA GLY A 90 -12.04 -20.25 2.55
C GLY A 90 -11.06 -20.49 3.71
N ALA A 91 -9.96 -21.21 3.49
CA ALA A 91 -8.96 -21.50 4.53
C ALA A 91 -7.55 -20.95 4.21
N ASP A 92 -7.31 -20.61 2.95
CA ASP A 92 -5.99 -20.29 2.41
C ASP A 92 -6.00 -18.90 1.77
N ARG A 93 -4.84 -18.27 1.72
CA ARG A 93 -4.60 -16.97 1.11
C ARG A 93 -3.61 -17.13 -0.04
N SER A 94 -3.98 -16.68 -1.23
CA SER A 94 -3.20 -16.87 -2.47
C SER A 94 -3.25 -15.62 -3.35
N ASP A 95 -2.51 -15.65 -4.46
CA ASP A 95 -2.55 -14.62 -5.51
C ASP A 95 -2.31 -13.20 -4.97
N GLU A 96 -1.33 -13.10 -4.07
CA GLU A 96 -1.00 -11.86 -3.40
C GLU A 96 -0.24 -10.92 -4.32
N TYR A 97 -0.62 -9.65 -4.27
CA TYR A 97 0.11 -8.57 -4.90
C TYR A 97 0.26 -7.44 -3.90
N PHE A 98 1.41 -6.76 -3.91
CA PHE A 98 1.68 -5.61 -3.07
C PHE A 98 2.71 -4.70 -3.75
N LEU A 99 2.37 -3.42 -3.93
CA LEU A 99 3.25 -2.45 -4.57
C LEU A 99 3.04 -1.04 -3.99
N ILE A 100 4.13 -0.35 -3.66
CA ILE A 100 4.13 1.10 -3.47
C ILE A 100 3.96 1.77 -4.83
N VAL A 101 2.91 2.56 -5.01
CA VAL A 101 2.60 3.23 -6.28
C VAL A 101 3.74 4.19 -6.63
N PRO A 102 4.45 3.96 -7.75
CA PRO A 102 5.60 4.79 -8.12
C PRO A 102 5.24 6.27 -8.24
N GLY A 103 6.08 7.13 -7.67
CA GLY A 103 5.92 8.59 -7.75
C GLY A 103 4.80 9.17 -6.86
N SER A 104 4.16 8.37 -6.02
CA SER A 104 3.12 8.85 -5.10
C SER A 104 3.65 9.48 -3.81
N GLY A 105 4.95 9.32 -3.54
CA GLY A 105 5.60 9.76 -2.32
C GLY A 105 5.67 11.28 -2.12
N THR A 106 5.50 11.75 -0.88
CA THR A 106 5.67 13.14 -0.45
C THR A 106 6.60 13.26 0.76
N GLY A 107 7.03 14.47 1.11
CA GLY A 107 7.90 14.69 2.27
C GLY A 107 9.25 13.97 2.12
N GLU A 108 9.67 13.26 3.17
CA GLU A 108 10.90 12.46 3.17
C GLU A 108 10.75 11.16 2.37
N LEU A 109 9.53 10.85 1.91
CA LEU A 109 9.20 9.69 1.09
C LEU A 109 9.11 10.04 -0.41
N VAL A 110 9.50 11.24 -0.85
CA VAL A 110 9.58 11.55 -2.29
C VAL A 110 10.51 10.55 -2.99
N GLY A 111 10.02 9.97 -4.08
CA GLY A 111 10.76 8.96 -4.83
C GLY A 111 10.80 7.58 -4.18
N VAL A 112 9.98 7.33 -3.14
CA VAL A 112 9.84 5.99 -2.58
C VAL A 112 9.31 5.00 -3.62
N THR A 113 9.94 3.84 -3.70
CA THR A 113 9.51 2.69 -4.49
C THR A 113 9.65 1.43 -3.66
N GLY A 114 8.84 0.40 -3.93
CA GLY A 114 8.97 -0.84 -3.17
C GLY A 114 7.79 -1.77 -3.32
N THR A 115 7.94 -2.94 -2.69
CA THR A 115 6.92 -3.98 -2.56
C THR A 115 6.68 -4.25 -1.09
N GLY A 116 5.99 -5.34 -0.78
CA GLY A 116 5.69 -5.69 0.61
C GLY A 116 4.74 -6.88 0.67
N GLY A 117 4.00 -6.95 1.75
CA GLY A 117 2.95 -7.94 1.93
C GLY A 117 2.20 -7.75 3.24
N ILE A 118 1.16 -8.55 3.41
CA ILE A 118 0.33 -8.58 4.60
C ILE A 118 0.14 -10.04 4.99
N GLU A 119 0.34 -10.34 6.27
CA GLU A 119 0.02 -11.63 6.87
C GLU A 119 -0.88 -11.45 8.08
N ILE A 120 -1.62 -12.50 8.43
CA ILE A 120 -2.40 -12.57 9.67
C ILE A 120 -1.76 -13.69 10.47
N ASP A 121 -1.25 -13.37 11.66
CA ASP A 121 -0.63 -14.38 12.52
C ASP A 121 -1.67 -15.27 13.21
N ALA A 122 -1.19 -16.29 13.94
CA ALA A 122 -2.05 -17.28 14.59
C ALA A 122 -2.99 -16.65 15.65
N GLU A 123 -2.61 -15.49 16.18
CA GLU A 123 -3.38 -14.71 17.14
C GLU A 123 -4.38 -13.75 16.47
N GLY A 124 -4.39 -13.69 15.14
CA GLY A 124 -5.28 -12.84 14.36
C GLY A 124 -4.79 -11.40 14.18
N VAL A 125 -3.51 -11.11 14.51
CA VAL A 125 -2.93 -9.78 14.33
C VAL A 125 -2.54 -9.59 12.87
N HIS A 126 -3.01 -8.49 12.29
CA HIS A 126 -2.60 -8.09 10.95
C HIS A 126 -1.20 -7.49 10.97
N ARG A 127 -0.26 -8.14 10.31
CA ARG A 127 1.11 -7.69 10.11
C ARG A 127 1.29 -7.22 8.67
N ILE A 128 2.07 -6.17 8.50
CA ILE A 128 2.39 -5.58 7.21
C ILE A 128 3.87 -5.24 7.17
N TRP A 129 4.50 -5.44 6.02
CA TRP A 129 5.88 -5.01 5.78
C TRP A 129 6.01 -4.30 4.44
N PHE A 130 6.96 -3.37 4.38
CA PHE A 130 7.41 -2.74 3.14
C PHE A 130 8.89 -3.06 2.93
N ASP A 131 9.21 -3.55 1.74
CA ASP A 131 10.56 -3.64 1.20
C ASP A 131 10.73 -2.47 0.22
N TYR A 132 11.43 -1.41 0.63
CA TYR A 132 11.42 -0.12 -0.08
C TYR A 132 12.80 0.52 -0.23
N GLU A 133 12.88 1.40 -1.22
CA GLU A 133 14.00 2.29 -1.50
C GLU A 133 13.48 3.72 -1.52
N ILE A 134 14.26 4.67 -1.02
CA ILE A 134 13.98 6.11 -1.14
C ILE A 134 15.12 6.69 -1.97
N ALA A 135 14.78 7.44 -3.01
CA ALA A 135 15.74 8.15 -3.84
C ALA A 135 16.37 9.33 -3.07
N GLY A 136 17.16 9.00 -2.04
CA GLY A 136 17.91 9.92 -1.19
C GLY A 136 19.37 9.50 -0.97
N GLU A 137 19.77 8.32 -1.44
CA GLU A 137 21.16 7.84 -1.40
C GLU A 137 21.57 7.27 -2.77
N ILE A 138 21.65 8.11 -3.80
CA ILE A 138 22.55 7.85 -4.93
C ILE A 138 23.52 9.03 -5.00
N ALA A 139 24.75 8.74 -4.57
CA ALA A 139 26.01 9.46 -4.75
C ALA A 139 25.97 10.89 -5.28
N GLY A 140 26.64 11.79 -4.54
CA GLY A 140 26.95 13.14 -4.98
C GLY A 140 27.41 13.18 -6.45
N SER A 141 26.55 13.67 -7.31
CA SER A 141 26.99 14.19 -8.59
C SER A 141 27.67 15.52 -8.29
N GLN A 142 29.01 15.47 -8.20
CA GLN A 142 29.80 16.64 -8.50
C GLN A 142 29.29 17.17 -9.83
N GLY A 143 28.63 18.33 -9.79
CA GLY A 143 28.39 19.10 -11.01
C GLY A 143 29.71 19.30 -11.73
N PRO A 144 29.72 19.37 -13.07
CA PRO A 144 30.96 19.59 -13.79
C PRO A 144 31.61 20.88 -13.27
N ASP A 145 32.84 20.76 -12.79
CA ASP A 145 33.69 21.88 -12.41
C ASP A 145 33.91 22.74 -13.66
N VAL A 146 33.13 23.82 -13.79
CA VAL A 146 33.32 24.83 -14.82
C VAL A 146 34.39 25.80 -14.33
N THR A 147 35.63 25.34 -14.26
CA THR A 147 36.81 26.19 -14.15
C THR A 147 37.83 25.85 -15.24
N ALA A 148 37.46 26.14 -16.49
CA ALA A 148 38.44 26.40 -17.54
C ALA A 148 38.21 27.83 -18.06
N GLY A 149 39.08 28.74 -17.64
CA GLY A 149 39.10 30.15 -18.04
C GLY A 149 39.48 30.38 -19.51
N PRO A 150 39.51 31.64 -19.96
CA PRO A 150 39.59 32.00 -21.37
C PRO A 150 41.03 31.86 -21.88
N GLY A 151 41.19 31.23 -23.05
CA GLY A 151 42.49 31.01 -23.67
C GLY A 151 42.45 31.16 -25.18
N ARG A 152 42.74 32.39 -25.62
CA ARG A 152 43.28 32.85 -26.93
C ARG A 152 42.54 32.50 -28.23
#